data_AF-A0A537RH84-F1
#
_entry.id   AF-A0A537RH84-F1
#
_cell.length_a   1.000
_cell.length_b   1.000
_cell.length_c   1.000
_cell.angle_alpha   90.00
_cell.angle_beta   90.00
_cell.angle_gamma   90.00
#
_symmetry.space_group_name_H-M   'P 1'
#
loop_
_entity.id
_entity.type
_entity.pdbx_description
1 polymer ?
#
loop_
_entity_poly.entity_id
_entity_poly.type
_entity_poly.pdbx_seq_one_letter_code
_entity_poly.pdbx_strand_id
1 'polypeptide(L)' 'MKPETAAAFSLLSAKAVRERAHRLLAIGLDGGLRHFDVDLSRLDATADLVVETTRKAYPALDVPFHARWRHFVVGGR' A
#
# COMPACT_ATOMS: atom_id res chain seq x y z
N MET A 1 13.26 27.81 12.18
CA MET A 1 12.38 27.25 11.12
C MET A 1 10.97 27.79 11.35
N LYS A 2 10.27 28.27 10.32
CA LYS A 2 8.88 28.75 10.46
C LYS A 2 7.96 27.59 10.90
N PRO A 3 6.94 27.82 11.73
CA PRO A 3 6.09 26.75 12.26
C PRO A 3 5.40 25.93 11.15
N GLU A 4 5.04 26.56 10.03
CA GLU A 4 4.44 25.89 8.87
C GLU A 4 5.42 24.92 8.20
N THR A 5 6.71 25.29 8.15
CA THR A 5 7.76 24.43 7.61
C THR A 5 7.98 23.20 8.50
N ALA A 6 7.96 23.38 9.82
CA ALA A 6 8.06 22.27 10.78
C ALA A 6 6.88 21.30 10.62
N ALA A 7 5.65 21.85 10.49
CA ALA A 7 4.45 21.08 10.24
C ALA A 7 4.54 20.29 8.92
N ALA A 8 4.99 20.91 7.83
CA ALA A 8 5.16 20.23 6.55
C ALA A 8 6.15 19.06 6.64
N PHE A 9 7.31 19.24 7.29
CA PHE A 9 8.27 18.16 7.47
C PHE A 9 7.74 17.01 8.32
N SER A 10 6.90 17.28 9.33
CA SER A 10 6.27 16.22 10.13
C SER A 10 5.42 15.25 9.30
N LEU A 11 4.92 15.69 8.15
CA LEU A 11 4.11 14.86 7.25
C LEU A 11 4.96 13.87 6.45
N LEU A 12 6.26 14.10 6.31
CA LEU A 12 7.19 13.29 5.52
C LEU A 12 7.76 12.12 6.32
N SER A 13 6.92 11.40 7.06
CA SER A 13 7.32 10.23 7.84
C SER A 13 6.37 9.04 7.67
N ALA A 14 6.88 7.83 7.84
CA ALA A 14 6.08 6.60 7.75
C ALA A 14 4.95 6.56 8.79
N LYS A 15 5.17 7.13 9.98
CA LYS A 15 4.12 7.28 11.00
C LYS A 15 2.97 8.12 10.46
N ALA A 16 3.31 9.26 9.89
CA ALA A 16 2.35 10.21 9.35
C ALA A 16 1.55 9.58 8.17
N VAL A 17 2.21 8.80 7.30
CA VAL A 17 1.53 8.00 6.25
C VAL A 17 0.52 7.02 6.86
N ARG A 18 0.93 6.24 7.87
CA ARG A 18 0.04 5.26 8.53
C ARG A 18 -1.18 5.90 9.16
N GLU A 19 -1.01 7.02 9.87
CA GLU A 19 -2.12 7.75 10.50
C GLU A 19 -3.17 8.19 9.47
N ARG A 20 -2.75 8.71 8.32
CA ARG A 20 -3.69 9.14 7.27
C ARG A 20 -4.31 7.96 6.53
N ALA A 21 -3.57 6.88 6.30
CA ALA A 21 -4.11 5.66 5.71
C ALA A 21 -5.23 5.07 6.59
N HIS A 22 -5.03 5.01 7.91
CA HIS A 22 -6.07 4.54 8.84
C HIS A 22 -7.30 5.46 8.85
N ARG A 23 -7.10 6.78 8.76
CA ARG A 23 -8.23 7.72 8.63
C ARG A 23 -9.03 7.44 7.35
N LEU A 24 -8.36 7.23 6.22
CA LEU A 24 -9.03 6.92 4.96
C LEU A 24 -9.75 5.56 5.02
N LEU A 25 -9.14 4.56 5.65
CA LEU A 25 -9.77 3.26 5.87
C LEU A 25 -11.04 3.40 6.70
N ALA A 26 -11.02 4.17 7.80
CA ALA A 26 -12.21 4.42 8.61
C ALA A 26 -13.35 5.05 7.79
N ILE A 27 -13.05 6.08 6.99
CA ILE A 27 -14.02 6.68 6.07
C ILE A 27 -14.59 5.64 5.09
N GLY A 28 -13.75 4.74 4.58
CA GLY A 28 -14.19 3.68 3.67
C GLY A 28 -15.06 2.62 4.33
N LEU A 29 -14.75 2.22 5.56
CA LEU A 29 -15.56 1.28 6.34
C LEU A 29 -16.92 1.86 6.72
N ASP A 30 -16.99 3.19 6.89
CA ASP A 30 -18.24 3.92 7.14
C ASP A 30 -19.03 4.22 5.83
N GLY A 31 -18.58 3.76 4.67
CA GLY A 31 -19.25 4.00 3.37
C GLY A 31 -19.16 5.45 2.88
N GLY A 32 -18.21 6.23 3.39
CA GLY A 32 -18.05 7.66 3.08
C GLY A 32 -17.25 7.98 1.82
N LEU A 33 -16.85 6.97 1.04
CA LEU A 33 -16.04 7.14 -0.16
C LEU A 33 -16.92 7.34 -1.41
N ARG A 34 -16.49 8.23 -2.31
CA ARG A 34 -17.31 8.62 -3.48
C ARG A 34 -17.33 7.56 -4.59
N HIS A 35 -16.23 6.82 -4.76
CA HIS A 35 -15.97 6.07 -6.00
C HIS A 35 -15.86 4.57 -5.80
N PHE A 36 -15.71 4.10 -4.56
CA PHE A 36 -15.58 2.69 -4.24
C PHE A 36 -15.94 2.44 -2.78
N ASP A 37 -16.37 1.21 -2.49
CA ASP A 37 -16.71 0.75 -1.16
C ASP A 37 -15.60 -0.15 -0.59
N VAL A 38 -15.53 -0.24 0.74
CA VAL A 38 -14.68 -1.20 1.43
C VAL A 38 -15.55 -2.34 1.95
N ASP A 39 -15.63 -3.43 1.20
CA ASP A 39 -16.33 -4.65 1.60
C ASP A 39 -15.35 -5.69 2.15
N LEU A 40 -15.28 -5.79 3.48
CA LEU A 40 -14.39 -6.74 4.16
C LEU A 40 -14.79 -8.20 3.94
N SER A 41 -16.05 -8.49 3.57
CA SER A 41 -16.48 -9.88 3.29
C SER A 41 -15.81 -10.46 2.05
N ARG A 42 -15.23 -9.60 1.20
CA ARG A 42 -14.54 -9.98 -0.04
C ARG A 42 -13.05 -10.28 0.18
N LEU A 43 -12.53 -10.11 1.39
CA LEU A 43 -11.09 -10.23 1.65
C LEU A 43 -10.57 -11.64 1.36
N ASP A 44 -11.29 -12.68 1.78
CA ASP A 44 -10.90 -14.07 1.55
C ASP A 44 -10.88 -14.40 0.06
N ALA A 45 -11.95 -14.07 -0.66
CA ALA A 45 -12.01 -14.28 -2.12
C ALA A 45 -10.93 -13.48 -2.88
N THR A 46 -10.55 -12.31 -2.35
CA THR A 46 -9.47 -11.51 -2.93
C THR A 46 -8.12 -12.17 -2.71
N ALA A 47 -7.88 -12.74 -1.52
CA ALA A 47 -6.67 -13.50 -1.23
C ALA A 47 -6.56 -14.73 -2.13
N ASP A 48 -7.65 -15.48 -2.31
CA ASP A 48 -7.70 -16.64 -3.21
C ASP A 48 -7.37 -16.24 -4.65
N LEU A 49 -7.94 -15.15 -5.15
CA LEU A 49 -7.66 -14.63 -6.49
C LEU A 49 -6.19 -14.25 -6.66
N VAL A 50 -5.59 -13.59 -5.66
CA VAL A 50 -4.16 -13.25 -5.69
C VAL A 50 -3.32 -14.53 -5.74
N VAL A 51 -3.62 -15.52 -4.90
CA VAL A 51 -2.90 -16.80 -4.86
C VAL A 51 -3.01 -17.53 -6.19
N GLU A 52 -4.22 -17.62 -6.77
CA GLU A 52 -4.44 -18.24 -8.08
C GLU A 52 -3.63 -17.52 -9.16
N THR A 53 -3.73 -16.19 -9.21
CA THR A 53 -3.01 -15.36 -10.18
C THR A 53 -1.51 -15.55 -10.06
N THR A 54 -0.98 -15.54 -8.84
CA THR A 54 0.45 -15.75 -8.59
C THR A 54 0.90 -17.14 -9.03
N ARG A 55 0.17 -18.21 -8.69
CA ARG A 55 0.51 -19.58 -9.11
C ARG A 55 0.42 -19.77 -10.61
N LYS A 56 -0.55 -19.14 -11.27
CA LYS A 56 -0.67 -19.15 -12.73
C LYS A 56 0.52 -18.48 -13.41
N ALA A 57 0.97 -17.35 -12.87
CA ALA A 57 2.13 -16.62 -13.39
C ALA A 57 3.47 -17.29 -13.06
N TYR A 58 3.56 -17.90 -11.87
CA TYR A 58 4.77 -18.51 -11.33
C TYR A 58 4.44 -19.90 -10.74
N PRO A 59 4.30 -20.94 -11.57
CA PRO A 59 3.91 -22.27 -11.10
C PRO A 59 4.85 -22.89 -10.07
N ALA A 60 6.16 -22.61 -10.17
CA ALA A 60 7.17 -23.04 -9.21
C ALA A 60 7.36 -22.06 -8.04
N LEU A 61 6.59 -20.96 -8.01
CA LEU A 61 6.76 -19.83 -7.07
C LEU A 61 8.14 -19.16 -7.11
N ASP A 62 8.92 -19.40 -8.17
CA ASP A 62 10.16 -18.68 -8.48
C ASP A 62 9.85 -17.28 -9.03
N VAL A 63 9.30 -16.42 -8.16
CA VAL A 63 8.95 -15.04 -8.52
C VAL A 63 10.25 -14.24 -8.69
N PRO A 64 10.56 -13.73 -9.89
CA PRO A 64 11.73 -12.90 -10.09
C PRO A 64 11.64 -11.65 -9.23
N PHE A 65 12.78 -11.26 -8.64
CA PHE A 65 12.86 -10.09 -7.79
C PHE A 65 12.59 -8.81 -8.59
N HIS A 66 11.35 -8.32 -8.52
CA HIS A 66 10.91 -7.06 -9.12
C HIS A 66 10.73 -5.98 -8.04
N ALA A 67 11.82 -5.59 -7.37
CA ALA A 67 11.77 -4.40 -6.53
C ALA A 67 12.17 -3.16 -7.34
N ARG A 68 11.30 -2.14 -7.36
CA ARG A 68 11.66 -0.77 -7.76
C ARG A 68 12.82 -0.18 -6.93
N TRP A 69 13.20 -0.85 -5.84
CA TRP A 69 14.42 -0.59 -5.08
C TRP A 69 15.68 -0.52 -5.96
N ARG A 70 15.74 -1.28 -7.06
CA ARG A 70 16.84 -1.20 -8.05
C ARG A 70 17.02 0.18 -8.69
N HIS A 71 16.00 1.04 -8.70
CA HIS A 71 16.13 2.42 -9.17
C HIS A 71 16.77 3.35 -8.13
N PHE A 72 16.84 2.91 -6.87
CA PHE A 72 17.41 3.65 -5.75
C PHE A 72 18.75 3.07 -5.28
N VAL A 73 19.24 1.99 -5.90
CA VAL A 73 20.59 1.47 -5.68
C VAL A 73 21.58 2.29 -6.52
N VAL A 74 22.34 3.16 -5.87
CA VAL A 74 23.51 3.81 -6.48
C VAL A 74 24.67 2.81 -6.46
N GLY A 75 25.18 2.41 -7.63
CA GLY A 75 26.37 1.55 -7.76
C GLY A 75 26.11 0.06 -8.08
N GLY A 76 24.85 -0.35 -8.26
CA GLY A 76 24.50 -1.70 -8.73
C GLY A 76 24.80 -2.84 -7.75
N ARG A 77 25.07 -2.52 -6.48
CA ARG A 77 25.21 -3.42 -5.34
C ARG A 77 24.58 -2.79 -4.10
#